data_AF-A0ABD0Y307-F1
#
_entry.id   AF-A0ABD0Y307-F1
#
_cell.length_a   1.000
_cell.length_b   1.000
_cell.length_c   1.000
_cell.angle_alpha   90.00
_cell.angle_beta   90.00
_cell.angle_gamma   90.00
#
_symmetry.space_group_name_H-M   'P 1'
#
loop_
_entity.id
_entity.type
_entity.pdbx_description
1 polymer ?
#
loop_
_entity_poly.entity_id
_entity_poly.type
_entity_poly.pdbx_seq_one_letter_code
_entity_poly.pdbx_strand_id
1 'polypeptide(L)'
;MKVEYSKMASVGIPLSEFRELCRLCGSKTSVLMGLHIFEREGDLRQIYKKITACLPVQVHNTDKLPKMVCEECVYNLDALFDFRERSMKTEYELNSMLKEVYQPVCGESMQSIQMDPLICDSPTTTNGLQVQTTVEVNN
;
A
#
# COMPACT_ATOMS: atom_id res chain seq x y z
N MET A 1 16.00 15.84 3.99
CA MET A 1 15.84 15.09 5.25
C MET A 1 16.66 13.83 5.15
N LYS A 2 17.69 13.64 5.97
CA LYS A 2 18.47 12.40 6.01
C LYS A 2 17.77 11.45 6.99
N VAL A 3 17.22 10.35 6.48
CA VAL A 3 16.77 9.24 7.32
C VAL A 3 18.01 8.41 7.62
N GLU A 4 18.69 8.71 8.73
CA GLU A 4 19.82 7.90 9.19
C GLU A 4 19.28 6.60 9.77
N TYR A 5 19.34 5.53 8.98
CA TYR A 5 19.22 4.17 9.49
C TYR A 5 20.44 3.88 10.36
N SER A 6 20.29 4.16 11.66
CA SER A 6 21.32 3.84 12.66
C SER A 6 21.58 2.33 12.66
N LYS A 7 22.86 2.00 12.55
CA LYS A 7 23.45 0.66 12.55
C LYS A 7 22.94 -0.10 13.79
N MET A 8 22.13 -1.14 13.60
CA MET A 8 21.61 -1.92 14.71
C MET A 8 22.74 -2.78 15.26
N ALA A 9 23.39 -2.29 16.31
CA ALA A 9 24.30 -3.09 17.12
C ALA A 9 23.54 -4.35 17.55
N SER A 10 24.19 -5.51 17.46
CA SER A 10 23.65 -6.81 17.89
C SER A 10 23.51 -6.83 19.41
N VAL A 11 22.47 -6.15 19.90
CA VAL A 11 22.02 -6.19 21.30
C VAL A 11 21.16 -7.44 21.42
N GLY A 12 21.52 -8.32 22.35
CA GLY A 12 20.72 -9.50 22.69
C GLY A 12 19.45 -9.09 23.44
N ILE A 13 18.45 -8.59 22.72
CA ILE A 13 17.14 -8.28 23.28
C ILE A 13 16.40 -9.61 23.56
N PRO A 14 15.79 -9.79 24.75
CA PRO A 14 14.94 -10.95 25.02
C PRO A 14 13.80 -11.08 24.01
N LEU A 15 13.47 -12.30 23.58
CA LEU A 15 12.41 -12.54 22.59
C LEU A 15 11.04 -11.98 23.02
N SER A 16 10.76 -11.92 24.32
CA SER A 16 9.55 -11.29 24.86
C SER A 16 9.49 -9.80 24.55
N GLU A 17 10.57 -9.07 24.79
CA GLU A 17 10.65 -7.64 24.50
C GLU A 17 10.66 -7.34 23.00
N PHE A 18 11.28 -8.22 22.19
CA PHE A 18 11.19 -8.10 20.74
C PHE A 18 9.75 -8.25 20.22
N ARG A 19 8.95 -9.15 20.79
CA ARG A 19 7.53 -9.33 20.42
C ARG A 19 6.66 -8.14 20.80
N GLU A 20 7.08 -7.36 21.79
CA GLU A 20 6.45 -6.13 22.25
C GLU A 20 6.85 -4.90 21.41
N LEU A 21 7.53 -5.06 20.27
CA LEU A 21 7.83 -3.93 19.39
C LEU A 21 6.74 -3.73 18.34
N CYS A 22 6.48 -2.48 18.00
CA CYS A 22 5.64 -2.11 16.88
C CYS A 22 6.32 -2.53 15.57
N ARG A 23 5.60 -3.26 14.72
CA ARG A 23 6.06 -3.74 13.42
C ARG A 23 6.43 -2.60 12.46
N LEU A 24 5.84 -1.42 12.62
CA LEU A 24 6.01 -0.31 11.70
C LEU A 24 7.09 0.68 12.15
N CYS A 25 7.13 1.05 13.43
CA CYS A 25 8.08 2.06 13.94
C CYS A 25 9.16 1.50 14.87
N GLY A 26 9.04 0.25 15.34
CA GLY A 26 9.99 -0.35 16.28
C GLY A 26 9.87 0.12 17.73
N SER A 27 8.96 1.05 18.04
CA SER A 27 8.70 1.47 19.42
C SER A 27 8.07 0.36 20.25
N LYS A 28 8.39 0.31 21.55
CA LYS A 28 7.77 -0.62 22.50
C LYS A 28 6.28 -0.35 22.61
N THR A 29 5.49 -1.41 22.60
CA THR A 29 4.03 -1.42 22.66
C THR A 29 3.57 -2.62 23.48
N SER A 30 2.31 -2.61 23.91
CA SER A 30 1.68 -3.69 24.65
C SER A 30 0.30 -3.94 24.06
N VAL A 31 -0.35 -5.03 24.48
CA VAL A 31 -1.72 -5.37 24.04
C VAL A 31 -2.73 -4.27 24.41
N LEU A 32 -2.46 -3.44 25.42
CA LEU A 32 -3.31 -2.32 25.79
C LEU A 32 -3.09 -1.07 24.90
N MET A 33 -1.92 -0.92 24.30
CA MET A 33 -1.47 0.28 23.58
C MET A 33 -1.21 0.01 22.08
N GLY A 34 -1.73 -1.10 21.58
CA GLY A 34 -1.44 -1.60 20.25
C GLY A 34 -2.34 -2.76 19.87
N LEU A 35 -2.20 -3.20 18.63
CA LEU A 35 -3.11 -4.13 17.98
C LEU A 35 -2.33 -5.25 17.30
N HIS A 36 -2.77 -6.48 17.47
CA HIS A 36 -2.24 -7.62 16.72
C HIS A 36 -2.74 -7.57 15.26
N ILE A 37 -1.83 -7.66 14.29
CA ILE A 37 -2.12 -7.51 12.84
C ILE A 37 -3.08 -8.60 12.33
N PHE A 38 -2.94 -9.83 12.86
CA PHE A 38 -3.61 -11.04 12.36
C PHE A 38 -4.59 -11.65 13.39
N GLU A 39 -5.01 -10.86 14.37
CA GLU A 39 -6.04 -11.28 15.32
C GLU A 39 -7.34 -10.51 15.04
N ARG A 40 -8.40 -10.86 15.77
CA ARG A 40 -9.77 -10.36 15.56
C ARG A 40 -9.84 -8.84 15.38
N GLU A 41 -9.18 -8.06 16.22
CA GLU A 41 -9.25 -6.60 16.12
C GLU A 41 -8.47 -6.06 14.91
N GLY A 42 -7.32 -6.66 14.59
CA GLY A 42 -6.54 -6.36 13.38
C GLY A 42 -7.31 -6.66 12.11
N ASP A 43 -8.03 -7.78 12.06
CA ASP A 43 -8.88 -8.18 10.95
C ASP A 43 -10.07 -7.22 10.79
N LEU A 44 -10.77 -6.90 11.88
CA LEU A 44 -11.88 -5.94 11.88
C LEU A 44 -11.44 -4.55 11.37
N ARG A 45 -10.26 -4.09 11.78
CA ARG A 45 -9.68 -2.81 11.36
C ARG A 45 -8.97 -2.88 10.00
N GLN A 46 -8.88 -4.08 9.41
CA GLN A 46 -8.19 -4.37 8.15
C GLN A 46 -6.72 -3.94 8.13
N ILE A 47 -5.99 -4.10 9.24
CA ILE A 47 -4.61 -3.60 9.42
C ILE A 47 -3.68 -4.14 8.33
N TYR A 48 -3.68 -5.46 8.09
CA TYR A 48 -2.85 -6.08 7.07
C TYR A 48 -3.07 -5.48 5.66
N LYS A 49 -4.34 -5.30 5.28
CA LYS A 49 -4.73 -4.71 4.00
C LYS A 49 -4.20 -3.28 3.88
N LYS A 50 -4.38 -2.47 4.93
CA LYS A 50 -3.94 -1.07 4.94
C LYS A 50 -2.42 -0.96 4.84
N ILE A 51 -1.66 -1.79 5.56
CA ILE A 51 -0.19 -1.82 5.46
C ILE A 51 0.22 -2.09 4.01
N THR A 52 -0.32 -3.16 3.43
CA THR A 52 0.04 -3.59 2.06
C THR A 52 -0.36 -2.56 1.00
N ALA A 53 -1.47 -1.84 1.20
CA ALA A 53 -1.95 -0.86 0.24
C ALA A 53 -1.19 0.48 0.29
N CYS A 54 -0.67 0.86 1.46
CA CYS A 54 -0.11 2.19 1.71
C CYS A 54 1.40 2.22 1.91
N LEU A 55 2.02 1.13 2.33
CA LEU A 55 3.43 1.08 2.71
C LEU A 55 4.19 0.03 1.92
N PRO A 56 5.46 0.27 1.54
CA PRO A 56 6.32 -0.74 0.92
C PRO A 56 6.88 -1.71 1.96
N VAL A 57 6.02 -2.27 2.81
CA VAL A 57 6.39 -3.17 3.92
C VAL A 57 5.68 -4.51 3.74
N GLN A 58 6.45 -5.59 3.69
CA GLN A 58 5.90 -6.95 3.65
C GLN A 58 5.66 -7.46 5.07
N VAL A 59 4.45 -7.96 5.30
CA VAL A 59 4.05 -8.54 6.58
C VAL A 59 3.47 -9.92 6.32
N HIS A 60 3.98 -10.93 7.02
CA HIS A 60 3.46 -12.30 6.91
C HIS A 60 3.16 -12.84 8.30
N ASN A 61 2.09 -13.60 8.47
CA ASN A 61 1.80 -14.23 9.77
C ASN A 61 2.91 -15.23 10.17
N THR A 62 3.56 -15.85 9.19
CA THR A 62 4.60 -16.86 9.39
C THR A 62 6.00 -16.30 9.63
N ASP A 63 6.25 -15.00 9.40
CA ASP A 63 7.57 -14.43 9.67
C ASP A 63 7.86 -14.32 11.18
N LYS A 64 9.13 -14.20 11.57
CA LYS A 64 9.54 -14.12 12.98
C LYS A 64 9.52 -12.69 13.54
N LEU A 65 9.04 -11.72 12.78
CA LEU A 65 9.04 -10.31 13.16
C LEU A 65 7.80 -9.99 14.02
N PRO A 66 7.79 -8.85 14.74
CA PRO A 66 6.71 -8.50 15.63
C PRO A 66 5.37 -8.41 14.89
N LYS A 67 4.29 -8.81 15.57
CA LYS A 67 2.92 -8.84 15.02
C LYS A 67 2.03 -7.74 15.58
N MET A 68 2.61 -6.82 16.35
CA MET A 68 1.90 -5.71 16.98
C MET A 68 2.10 -4.43 16.17
N VAL A 69 1.09 -3.56 16.15
CA VAL A 69 1.19 -2.18 15.67
C VAL A 69 0.71 -1.27 16.79
N CYS A 70 1.51 -0.29 17.18
CA CYS A 70 1.10 0.67 18.21
C CYS A 70 -0.02 1.59 17.70
N GLU A 71 -0.77 2.17 18.62
CA GLU A 71 -1.91 3.05 18.33
C GLU A 71 -1.55 4.19 17.36
N GLU A 72 -0.42 4.88 17.57
CA GLU A 72 0.03 5.96 16.69
C GLU A 72 0.24 5.50 15.24
N CYS A 73 0.85 4.34 15.06
CA CYS A 73 1.05 3.77 13.74
C CYS A 73 -0.28 3.36 13.10
N VAL A 74 -1.24 2.86 13.87
CA VAL A 74 -2.58 2.56 13.37
C VAL A 74 -3.33 3.83 12.97
N TYR A 75 -3.26 4.90 13.77
CA TYR A 75 -3.86 6.19 13.44
C TYR A 75 -3.29 6.75 12.12
N ASN A 76 -1.96 6.75 11.98
CA ASN A 76 -1.31 7.19 10.74
C ASN A 76 -1.67 6.31 9.56
N LEU A 77 -1.80 4.99 9.78
CA LEU A 77 -2.16 4.04 8.75
C LEU A 77 -3.60 4.25 8.26
N ASP A 78 -4.54 4.53 9.17
CA ASP A 78 -5.92 4.89 8.83
C ASP A 78 -5.96 6.19 8.00
N ALA A 79 -5.23 7.22 8.42
CA ALA A 79 -5.14 8.48 7.69
C ALA A 79 -4.54 8.33 6.27
N LEU A 80 -3.47 7.53 6.14
CA LEU A 80 -2.84 7.23 4.85
C LEU A 80 -3.78 6.46 3.92
N PHE A 81 -4.49 5.47 4.45
CA PHE A 81 -5.44 4.68 3.68
C PHE A 81 -6.60 5.53 3.18
N ASP A 82 -7.20 6.35 4.05
CA ASP A 82 -8.29 7.24 3.66
C ASP A 82 -7.85 8.28 2.64
N PHE A 83 -6.63 8.81 2.77
CA PHE A 83 -6.06 9.71 1.78
C PHE A 83 -5.89 9.01 0.42
N ARG A 84 -5.32 7.81 0.41
CA ARG A 84 -5.14 6.99 -0.80
C ARG A 84 -6.47 6.74 -1.52
N GLU A 85 -7.51 6.33 -0.81
CA GLU A 85 -8.82 6.03 -1.41
C GLU A 85 -9.46 7.29 -2.00
N ARG A 86 -9.38 8.44 -1.30
CA ARG A 86 -9.86 9.71 -1.84
C ARG A 86 -9.10 10.12 -3.09
N SER A 87 -7.77 10.05 -3.08
CA SER A 87 -6.95 10.39 -4.23
C SER A 87 -7.27 9.51 -5.44
N MET A 88 -7.41 8.18 -5.26
CA MET A 88 -7.78 7.27 -6.34
C MET A 88 -9.18 7.55 -6.89
N LYS A 89 -10.14 7.82 -6.02
CA LYS A 89 -11.50 8.20 -6.43
C LYS A 89 -11.51 9.49 -7.24
N THR A 90 -10.81 10.52 -6.76
CA THR A 90 -10.71 11.80 -7.45
C THR A 90 -10.00 11.65 -8.79
N GLU A 91 -8.91 10.87 -8.88
CA GLU A 91 -8.25 10.57 -10.15
C GLU A 91 -9.22 9.93 -11.15
N TYR A 92 -10.02 8.96 -10.72
CA TYR A 92 -11.04 8.32 -11.56
C TYR A 92 -12.12 9.31 -12.03
N GLU A 93 -12.63 10.15 -11.13
CA GLU A 93 -13.64 11.16 -11.44
C GLU A 93 -13.11 12.22 -12.40
N LEU A 94 -11.88 12.72 -12.17
CA LEU A 94 -11.23 13.69 -13.05
C LEU A 94 -11.02 13.13 -14.45
N ASN A 95 -10.54 11.90 -14.58
CA ASN A 95 -10.39 11.23 -15.87
C ASN A 95 -11.74 10.99 -16.57
N SER A 96 -12.81 10.75 -15.82
CA SER A 96 -14.15 10.58 -16.37
C SER A 96 -14.70 11.90 -16.92
N MET A 97 -14.58 12.98 -16.15
CA MET A 97 -14.95 14.32 -16.61
C MET A 97 -14.12 14.77 -17.82
N LEU A 98 -12.82 14.47 -17.82
CA LEU A 98 -11.94 14.74 -18.95
C LEU A 98 -12.49 14.09 -20.22
N LYS A 99 -12.85 12.81 -20.18
CA LYS A 99 -13.42 12.09 -21.33
C LYS A 99 -14.68 12.73 -21.88
N GLU A 100 -15.53 13.32 -21.02
CA GLU A 100 -16.74 14.05 -21.43
C GLU A 100 -16.40 15.37 -22.14
N VAL A 101 -15.43 16.12 -21.62
CA VAL A 101 -14.95 17.38 -22.24
C VAL A 101 -14.35 17.15 -23.63
N TYR A 102 -13.65 16.02 -23.82
CA TYR A 102 -13.04 15.66 -25.10
C TYR A 102 -13.89 14.68 -25.94
N GLN A 103 -15.16 14.42 -25.60
CA GLN A 103 -16.04 13.70 -26.53
C GLN A 103 -16.23 14.54 -27.80
N PRO A 104 -16.12 13.94 -28.99
CA PRO A 104 -16.40 14.66 -30.22
C PRO A 104 -17.88 15.09 -30.23
N VAL A 105 -18.12 16.40 -30.22
CA VAL A 105 -19.45 16.95 -30.45
C VAL A 105 -19.83 16.65 -31.89
N CYS A 106 -20.75 15.70 -32.09
CA CYS A 106 -21.39 15.50 -33.39
C CYS A 106 -22.36 16.65 -33.64
N GLY A 107 -21.87 17.73 -34.27
CA GLY A 107 -22.70 18.87 -34.66
C GLY A 107 -21.88 19.99 -35.29
N GLU A 108 -21.82 19.97 -36.63
CA GLU A 108 -21.57 21.09 -37.55
C GLU A 108 -20.26 21.91 -37.39
N SER A 109 -19.32 21.68 -38.32
CA SER A 109 -18.32 22.58 -38.91
C SER A 109 -17.53 23.59 -38.04
N MET A 110 -16.19 23.47 -38.13
CA MET A 110 -15.11 24.44 -37.79
C MET A 110 -14.73 24.55 -36.30
N GLN A 111 -13.47 24.57 -35.85
CA GLN A 111 -12.14 24.66 -36.47
C GLN A 111 -11.13 24.00 -35.51
N SER A 112 -10.11 23.33 -36.06
CA SER A 112 -9.07 22.59 -35.35
C SER A 112 -8.17 23.50 -34.49
N ILE A 113 -8.07 23.20 -33.20
CA ILE A 113 -6.89 23.56 -32.39
C ILE A 113 -6.12 22.25 -32.17
N GLN A 114 -4.94 22.14 -32.76
CA GLN A 114 -4.03 21.03 -32.46
C GLN A 114 -3.50 21.23 -31.04
N MET A 115 -3.74 20.27 -30.17
CA MET A 115 -3.00 20.12 -28.91
C MET A 115 -2.16 18.85 -29.05
N ASP A 116 -0.85 18.99 -28.86
CA ASP A 116 0.11 17.89 -28.94
C ASP A 116 -0.29 16.73 -28.01
N PRO A 117 -0.02 15.46 -28.41
CA PRO A 117 -0.38 14.31 -27.59
C PRO A 117 0.43 14.37 -26.29
N LEU A 118 -0.27 14.47 -25.16
CA LEU A 118 0.33 14.12 -23.87
C LEU A 118 0.67 12.63 -23.91
N ILE A 119 1.95 12.35 -24.15
CA ILE A 119 2.54 11.01 -24.01
C ILE A 119 2.37 10.62 -22.55
N CYS A 120 1.40 9.75 -22.26
CA CYS A 120 1.39 9.02 -21.00
C CYS A 120 2.41 7.89 -21.13
N ASP A 121 3.67 8.17 -20.80
CA ASP A 121 4.64 7.11 -20.55
C ASP A 121 4.12 6.26 -19.39
N SER A 122 3.60 5.09 -19.73
CA SER A 122 3.28 4.05 -18.77
C SER A 122 4.60 3.51 -18.21
N PRO A 123 4.78 3.39 -16.88
CA PRO A 123 5.85 2.55 -16.36
C PRO A 123 5.57 1.12 -16.82
N THR A 124 6.41 0.62 -17.73
CA THR A 124 6.41 -0.77 -18.14
C THR A 124 6.63 -1.65 -16.91
N THR A 125 5.60 -2.37 -16.50
CA THR A 125 5.71 -3.52 -15.60
C THR A 125 6.61 -4.56 -16.27
N THR A 126 7.89 -4.61 -15.91
CA THR A 126 8.76 -5.77 -16.13
C THR A 126 9.44 -6.12 -14.83
N ASN A 127 8.85 -7.10 -14.13
CA ASN A 127 9.53 -8.23 -13.50
C ASN A 127 8.47 -9.10 -12.83
N GLY A 128 7.82 -9.93 -13.66
CA GLY A 128 7.07 -11.08 -13.19
C GLY A 128 8.03 -12.17 -12.74
N LEU A 129 7.88 -12.62 -11.50
CA LEU A 129 8.35 -13.93 -11.07
C LEU A 129 7.42 -14.97 -11.73
N GLN A 130 7.96 -15.78 -12.63
CA GLN A 130 7.22 -16.85 -13.30
C GLN A 130 6.81 -17.92 -12.28
N VAL A 131 5.50 -18.18 -12.17
CA VAL A 131 4.98 -19.44 -11.62
C VAL A 131 4.53 -20.28 -12.80
N GLN A 132 5.30 -21.32 -13.10
CA GLN A 132 4.88 -22.38 -14.01
C GLN A 132 3.81 -23.23 -13.31
N THR A 133 2.61 -23.28 -13.90
CA THR A 133 1.64 -24.34 -13.59
C THR A 133 1.62 -25.28 -14.79
N THR A 134 2.34 -26.39 -14.69
CA THR A 134 2.20 -27.53 -15.61
C THR A 134 0.88 -28.23 -15.29
N VAL A 135 -0.06 -28.21 -16.23
CA VAL A 135 -1.20 -29.15 -16.23
C VAL A 135 -0.76 -30.32 -17.12
N GLU A 136 -0.42 -31.44 -16.50
CA GLU A 136 -0.20 -32.69 -17.23
C GLU A 136 -1.56 -33.28 -17.60
N VAL A 137 -1.87 -33.26 -18.90
CA VAL A 137 -2.90 -34.13 -19.48
C VAL A 137 -2.18 -35.40 -19.92
N ASN A 138 -2.45 -36.51 -19.25
CA ASN A 138 -2.05 -37.83 -19.71
C ASN A 138 -3.24 -38.79 -19.69
N ASN A 139 -3.55 -39.22 -20.91
CA ASN A 139 -4.29 -40.42 -21.37
C ASN A 139 -5.81 -40.47 -21.20
#